data_AF-A0A0J6ZJR6-F1
#
_entry.id   AF-A0A0J6ZJR6-F1
#
_cell.length_a   1.000
_cell.length_b   1.000
_cell.length_c   1.000
_cell.angle_alpha   90.00
_cell.angle_beta   90.00
_cell.angle_gamma   90.00
#
_symmetry.space_group_name_H-M   'P 1'
#
loop_
_entity.id
_entity.type
_entity.pdbx_description
1 polymer ?
#
loop_
_entity_poly.entity_id
_entity_poly.type
_entity_poly.pdbx_seq_one_letter_code
_entity_poly.pdbx_strand_id
1 'polypeptide(L)'
;MSGPALGRPKKDAVRDRRLEYKDNCDRVEVERAFSLAKRRFGLTQIRTYLKETTQSVIALSILALNLGKLQAIQCAPILFYLQVLLWKVKRALKWLPCPNVVFAQ
;
A
#
# COMPACT_ATOMS: atom_id res chain seq x y z
N MET A 1 19.25 -40.17 -17.19
CA MET A 1 19.14 -40.07 -15.72
C MET A 1 18.60 -38.69 -15.38
N SER A 2 17.44 -38.59 -14.74
CA SER A 2 16.83 -37.29 -14.39
C SER A 2 17.53 -36.67 -13.18
N GLY A 3 17.75 -35.35 -13.21
CA GLY A 3 18.37 -34.61 -12.11
C GLY A 3 17.51 -34.53 -10.84
N PRO A 4 18.06 -34.00 -9.74
CA PRO A 4 17.37 -33.87 -8.46
C PRO A 4 16.13 -32.97 -8.54
N ALA A 5 15.16 -33.23 -7.67
CA ALA A 5 13.87 -32.53 -7.69
C ALA A 5 14.04 -31.04 -7.31
N LEU A 6 13.60 -30.14 -8.19
CA LEU A 6 13.67 -28.69 -8.01
C LEU A 6 12.54 -28.17 -7.12
N GLY A 7 12.54 -28.56 -5.84
CA GLY A 7 11.59 -28.03 -4.85
C GLY A 7 10.18 -28.62 -4.91
N ARG A 8 9.93 -29.62 -5.77
CA ARG A 8 8.68 -30.39 -5.72
C ARG A 8 8.67 -31.24 -4.43
N PRO A 9 7.66 -31.09 -3.56
CA PRO A 9 7.55 -31.92 -2.38
C PRO A 9 7.42 -33.40 -2.77
N LYS A 10 7.98 -34.29 -1.94
CA LYS A 10 7.73 -35.72 -2.06
C LYS A 10 6.24 -35.99 -1.84
N LYS A 11 5.70 -37.02 -2.52
CA LYS A 11 4.27 -37.37 -2.50
C LYS A 11 3.73 -37.60 -1.07
N ASP A 12 4.59 -38.06 -0.16
CA ASP A 12 4.22 -38.43 1.22
C ASP A 12 4.73 -37.41 2.27
N ALA A 13 5.11 -36.20 1.86
CA ALA A 13 5.57 -35.17 2.79
C ALA A 13 4.38 -34.62 3.61
N VAL A 14 4.43 -34.79 4.93
CA VAL A 14 3.49 -34.12 5.85
C VAL A 14 3.75 -32.61 5.77
N ARG A 15 2.84 -31.89 5.11
CA ARG A 15 2.88 -30.43 5.03
C ARG A 15 2.19 -29.83 6.24
N ASP A 16 2.85 -28.88 6.89
CA ASP A 16 2.18 -28.01 7.84
C ASP A 16 1.20 -27.10 7.08
N ARG A 17 -0.11 -27.37 7.26
CA ARG A 17 -1.18 -26.60 6.63
C ARG A 17 -1.12 -25.11 6.97
N ARG A 18 -0.62 -24.73 8.15
CA ARG A 18 -0.50 -23.32 8.53
C ARG A 18 0.57 -22.61 7.73
N LEU A 19 1.73 -23.25 7.56
CA LEU A 19 2.81 -22.72 6.72
C LEU A 19 2.37 -22.64 5.25
N GLU A 20 1.76 -23.70 4.73
CA GLU A 20 1.27 -23.72 3.34
C GLU A 20 0.22 -22.63 3.08
N TYR A 21 -0.69 -22.39 4.03
CA TYR A 21 -1.65 -21.30 3.91
C TYR A 21 -0.95 -19.93 3.87
N LYS A 22 0.03 -19.71 4.75
CA LYS A 22 0.79 -18.46 4.78
C LYS A 22 1.55 -18.23 3.47
N ASP A 23 2.29 -19.23 2.99
CA ASP A 23 3.03 -19.16 1.73
C ASP A 23 2.11 -18.86 0.55
N ASN A 24 0.90 -19.46 0.53
CA ASN A 24 -0.09 -19.18 -0.49
C ASN A 24 -0.62 -17.75 -0.43
N CYS A 25 -0.91 -17.23 0.76
CA CYS A 25 -1.31 -15.83 0.94
C CYS A 25 -0.24 -14.87 0.43
N ASP A 26 1.02 -15.10 0.84
CA ASP A 26 2.16 -14.26 0.44
C ASP A 26 2.35 -14.29 -1.09
N ARG A 27 2.26 -15.48 -1.72
CA ARG A 27 2.31 -15.62 -3.18
C ARG A 27 1.18 -14.87 -3.88
N VAL A 28 -0.04 -15.01 -3.38
CA VAL A 28 -1.21 -14.36 -3.97
C VAL A 28 -1.08 -12.84 -3.91
N GLU A 29 -0.54 -12.27 -2.83
CA GLU A 29 -0.31 -10.84 -2.72
C GLU A 29 0.70 -10.35 -3.78
N VAL A 30 1.79 -11.08 -3.97
CA VAL A 30 2.81 -10.78 -4.99
C VAL A 30 2.22 -10.85 -6.40
N GLU A 31 1.49 -11.92 -6.73
CA GLU A 31 0.87 -12.11 -8.04
C GLU A 31 -0.18 -11.02 -8.34
N ARG A 32 -0.93 -10.58 -7.34
CA ARG A 32 -1.87 -9.46 -7.46
C ARG A 32 -1.13 -8.16 -7.78
N ALA A 33 -0.02 -7.87 -7.10
CA ALA A 33 0.78 -6.69 -7.36
C ALA A 33 1.33 -6.69 -8.79
N PHE A 34 1.88 -7.79 -9.27
CA PHE A 34 2.34 -7.92 -10.66
C PHE A 34 1.20 -7.78 -11.66
N SER A 35 0.03 -8.38 -11.39
CA SER A 35 -1.14 -8.26 -12.25
C SER A 35 -1.63 -6.82 -12.38
N LEU A 36 -1.54 -6.04 -11.29
CA LEU A 36 -1.86 -4.62 -11.27
C LEU A 36 -0.80 -3.81 -12.02
N ALA A 37 0.49 -4.11 -11.78
CA ALA A 37 1.62 -3.47 -12.45
C ALA A 37 1.54 -3.57 -13.98
N LYS A 38 1.19 -4.75 -14.49
CA LYS A 38 1.00 -4.99 -15.93
C LYS A 38 -0.18 -4.20 -16.49
N ARG A 39 -1.34 -4.23 -15.83
CA ARG A 39 -2.59 -3.62 -16.34
C ARG A 39 -2.66 -2.10 -16.19
N ARG A 40 -2.16 -1.56 -15.08
CA ARG A 40 -2.35 -0.14 -14.70
C ARG A 40 -1.08 0.70 -14.81
N PHE A 41 0.10 0.09 -14.63
CA PHE A 41 1.39 0.80 -14.64
C PHE A 41 2.24 0.49 -15.88
N GLY A 42 1.63 -0.12 -16.91
CA GLY A 42 2.22 -0.24 -18.24
C GLY A 42 3.43 -1.15 -18.35
N LEU A 43 3.70 -2.03 -17.37
CA LEU A 43 4.90 -2.89 -17.41
C LEU A 43 4.96 -3.79 -18.65
N THR A 44 3.83 -4.19 -19.24
CA THR A 44 3.78 -4.97 -20.49
C THR A 44 3.89 -4.12 -21.76
N GLN A 45 3.86 -2.80 -21.63
CA GLN A 45 3.84 -1.85 -22.76
C GLN A 45 5.19 -1.12 -22.93
N ILE A 46 6.22 -1.50 -22.16
CA ILE A 46 7.56 -0.91 -22.27
C ILE A 46 8.22 -1.40 -23.56
N ARG A 47 8.41 -0.49 -24.53
CA ARG A 47 9.03 -0.75 -25.85
C ARG A 47 10.21 0.18 -26.11
N THR A 48 10.93 0.54 -25.07
CA THR A 48 12.10 1.43 -25.11
C THR A 48 13.29 0.75 -25.78
N TYR A 49 14.04 1.50 -26.59
CA TYR A 49 15.18 0.97 -27.35
C TYR A 49 16.48 0.96 -26.53
N LEU A 50 16.76 2.04 -25.80
CA LEU A 50 17.96 2.16 -24.98
C LEU A 50 17.79 1.45 -23.64
N LYS A 51 18.84 0.76 -23.20
CA LYS A 51 18.88 0.06 -21.91
C LYS A 51 18.58 0.99 -20.74
N GLU A 52 19.22 2.16 -20.71
CA GLU A 52 19.06 3.16 -19.64
C GLU A 52 17.62 3.64 -19.53
N THR A 53 16.99 3.99 -20.66
CA THR A 53 15.58 4.40 -20.69
C THR A 53 14.66 3.28 -20.23
N THR A 54 14.95 2.03 -20.63
CA THR A 54 14.17 0.86 -20.20
C THR A 54 14.22 0.70 -18.69
N GLN A 55 15.40 0.79 -18.09
CA GLN A 55 15.59 0.70 -16.64
C GLN A 55 14.86 1.83 -15.91
N SER A 56 14.98 3.06 -16.40
CA SER A 56 14.30 4.23 -15.82
C SER A 56 12.78 4.10 -15.88
N VAL A 57 12.22 3.64 -16.99
CA VAL A 57 10.77 3.43 -17.12
C VAL A 57 10.29 2.32 -16.18
N ILE A 58 11.02 1.21 -16.07
CA ILE A 58 10.70 0.14 -15.10
C ILE A 58 10.71 0.71 -13.67
N ALA A 59 11.75 1.46 -13.31
CA ALA A 59 11.88 2.06 -11.98
C ALA A 59 10.72 3.02 -11.68
N LEU A 60 10.33 3.87 -12.64
CA LEU A 60 9.20 4.78 -12.51
C LEU A 60 7.87 4.04 -12.37
N SER A 61 7.63 2.98 -13.14
CA SER A 61 6.42 2.14 -13.01
C SER A 61 6.32 1.49 -11.63
N ILE A 62 7.44 0.99 -11.08
CA ILE A 62 7.49 0.39 -9.74
C ILE A 62 7.28 1.46 -8.67
N LEU A 63 7.90 2.64 -8.81
CA LEU A 63 7.69 3.77 -7.91
C LEU A 63 6.21 4.16 -7.90
N ALA A 64 5.60 4.33 -9.08
CA ALA A 64 4.20 4.70 -9.23
C ALA A 64 3.25 3.66 -8.60
N LEU A 65 3.58 2.37 -8.72
CA LEU A 65 2.84 1.29 -8.06
C LEU A 65 2.82 1.41 -6.54
N ASN A 66 3.88 1.95 -5.95
CA ASN A 66 4.03 2.08 -4.51
C ASN A 66 3.67 3.47 -3.97
N LEU A 67 3.43 4.46 -4.82
CA LEU A 67 3.05 5.83 -4.41
C LEU A 67 1.84 5.86 -3.48
N GLY A 68 0.82 5.02 -3.72
CA GLY A 68 -0.35 4.96 -2.83
C GLY A 68 -0.01 4.53 -1.41
N LYS A 69 0.95 3.61 -1.24
CA LYS A 69 1.44 3.19 0.08
C LYS A 69 2.26 4.30 0.73
N LEU A 70 3.13 4.96 -0.05
CA LEU A 70 3.93 6.10 0.42
C LEU A 70 3.05 7.28 0.87
N GLN A 71 2.02 7.61 0.07
CA GLN A 71 1.06 8.63 0.39
C GLN A 71 0.26 8.27 1.63
N ALA A 72 -0.17 7.00 1.79
CA ALA A 72 -0.85 6.58 3.00
C ALA A 72 0.04 6.74 4.24
N ILE A 73 1.33 6.36 4.17
CA ILE A 73 2.29 6.52 5.28
C ILE A 73 2.44 7.99 5.67
N GLN A 74 2.49 8.91 4.69
CA GLN A 74 2.69 10.33 4.98
C GLN A 74 1.39 11.07 5.36
N CYS A 75 0.28 10.78 4.68
CA CYS A 75 -0.98 11.49 4.90
C CYS A 75 -1.76 10.98 6.11
N ALA A 76 -1.72 9.69 6.43
CA ALA A 76 -2.46 9.14 7.57
C ALA A 76 -2.13 9.82 8.92
N PRO A 77 -0.84 10.02 9.31
CA PRO A 77 -0.54 10.72 10.56
C PRO A 77 -0.99 12.18 10.52
N ILE A 78 -0.79 12.87 9.39
CA ILE A 78 -1.21 14.28 9.23
C ILE A 78 -2.72 14.42 9.43
N LEU A 79 -3.51 13.58 8.77
CA LEU A 79 -4.97 13.58 8.90
C LEU A 79 -5.41 13.25 10.33
N PHE A 80 -4.75 12.29 10.98
CA PHE A 80 -5.00 11.96 12.39
C PHE A 80 -4.72 13.14 13.32
N TYR A 81 -3.57 13.81 13.16
CA TYR A 81 -3.22 15.01 13.94
C TYR A 81 -4.23 16.14 13.73
N LEU A 82 -4.66 16.40 12.49
CA LEU A 82 -5.69 17.39 12.19
C LEU A 82 -7.02 17.04 12.86
N GLN A 83 -7.42 15.77 12.84
CA GLN A 83 -8.66 15.34 13.49
C GLN A 83 -8.61 15.51 15.01
N VAL A 84 -7.46 15.21 15.63
CA VAL A 84 -7.21 15.46 17.06
C VAL A 84 -7.23 16.96 17.36
N LEU A 85 -6.57 17.78 16.53
CA LEU A 85 -6.55 19.24 16.68
C LEU A 85 -7.96 19.83 16.59
N LEU A 86 -8.73 19.43 15.57
CA LEU A 86 -10.12 19.84 15.40
C LEU A 86 -11.00 19.41 16.58
N TRP A 87 -10.77 18.22 17.13
CA TRP A 87 -11.46 17.77 18.35
C TRP A 87 -11.11 18.65 19.56
N LYS A 88 -9.83 18.99 19.76
CA LYS A 88 -9.40 19.89 20.84
C LYS A 88 -10.01 21.29 20.68
N VAL A 89 -10.00 21.84 19.46
CA VAL A 89 -10.59 23.15 19.15
C VAL A 89 -12.10 23.14 19.36
N LYS A 90 -12.83 22.15 18.84
CA LYS A 90 -14.27 21.99 19.09
C LYS A 90 -14.58 21.86 20.58
N ARG A 91 -13.76 21.09 21.31
CA ARG A 91 -13.91 20.95 22.75
C ARG A 91 -13.69 22.29 23.45
N ALA A 92 -12.66 23.06 23.09
CA ALA A 92 -12.39 24.37 23.66
C ALA A 92 -13.49 25.40 23.34
N LEU A 93 -14.01 25.40 22.10
CA LEU A 93 -15.14 26.24 21.67
C LEU A 93 -16.42 25.94 22.46
N LYS A 94 -16.64 24.69 22.88
CA LYS A 94 -17.77 24.33 23.75
C LYS A 94 -17.71 25.05 25.11
N TRP A 95 -16.52 25.47 25.55
CA TRP A 95 -16.31 26.20 26.80
C TRP A 95 -16.16 27.71 26.61
N LEU A 96 -16.27 28.23 25.38
CA LEU A 96 -16.36 29.66 25.21
C LEU A 96 -17.72 30.14 25.76
N PRO A 97 -17.74 31.11 26.68
CA PRO A 97 -18.99 31.74 27.08
C PRO A 97 -19.59 32.39 25.84
N CYS A 98 -20.83 32.05 25.50
CA CYS A 98 -21.61 32.84 24.55
C CYS A 98 -21.61 34.28 25.09
N PRO A 99 -21.22 35.30 24.31
CA PRO A 99 -21.47 36.66 24.74
C PRO A 99 -22.98 36.80 24.88
N ASN A 100 -23.46 36.97 26.11
CA ASN A 100 -24.82 37.40 26.37
C ASN A 100 -24.94 38.77 25.68
N VAL A 101 -25.55 38.78 24.50
CA VAL A 101 -25.90 40.01 23.81
C VAL A 101 -27.03 40.61 24.63
N VAL A 102 -26.67 41.39 25.65
CA VAL A 102 -27.62 42.24 26.37
C VAL A 102 -27.96 43.35 25.39
N PHE A 103 -29.11 43.21 24.73
CA PHE A 103 -29.73 44.33 24.03
C PHE A 103 -30.07 45.38 25.08
N ALA A 104 -29.28 46.46 25.13
CA ALA A 104 -29.62 47.65 25.89
C ALA A 104 -30.90 48.25 25.27
N GLN A 105 -31.88 48.52 26.14
CA GLN A 105 -33.16 49.15 25.81
C GLN A 105 -32.99 50.58 25.32
#